data_AF-A0AAX6BDM0-F1
#
_entry.id   AF-A0AAX6BDM0-F1
#
_cell.length_a   1.000
_cell.length_b   1.000
_cell.length_c   1.000
_cell.angle_alpha   90.00
_cell.angle_beta   90.00
_cell.angle_gamma   90.00
#
_symmetry.space_group_name_H-M   'P 1'
#
loop_
_entity.id
_entity.type
_entity.pdbx_description
1 polymer ?
#
loop_
_entity_poly.entity_id
_entity_poly.type
_entity_poly.pdbx_seq_one_letter_code
_entity_poly.pdbx_strand_id
1 'polypeptide(L)'
;MDKVQKFISENQHQFGYIMQEASRQWIKKNPSGALTVGTCNAFIEHYGSYHQILDKLERYEEVLKDIAKLSKYEGNQWYENLKKVLED
;
A
#
# COMPACT_ATOMS: atom_id res chain seq x y z
N MET A 1 42.36 0.34 -6.40
CA MET A 1 41.10 0.08 -5.68
C MET A 1 40.19 1.28 -5.90
N ASP A 2 38.94 1.07 -6.27
CA ASP A 2 37.98 2.18 -6.47
C ASP A 2 37.75 2.96 -5.15
N LYS A 3 37.39 4.24 -5.24
CA LYS A 3 37.12 5.10 -4.08
C LYS A 3 36.04 4.50 -3.18
N VAL A 4 35.02 3.88 -3.78
CA VAL A 4 33.95 3.20 -3.03
C VAL A 4 34.50 1.97 -2.32
N GLN A 5 35.28 1.14 -3.01
CA GLN A 5 35.89 -0.05 -2.41
C GLN A 5 36.85 0.29 -1.26
N LYS A 6 37.62 1.37 -1.38
CA LYS A 6 38.50 1.85 -0.32
C LYS A 6 37.71 2.32 0.91
N PHE A 7 36.68 3.15 0.71
CA PHE A 7 35.77 3.58 1.77
C PHE A 7 35.12 2.39 2.49
N ILE A 8 34.68 1.38 1.72
CA ILE A 8 34.11 0.15 2.25
C ILE A 8 35.12 -0.58 3.14
N SER A 9 36.35 -0.76 2.66
CA SER A 9 37.38 -1.47 3.43
C SER A 9 37.77 -0.77 4.73
N GLU A 10 37.82 0.57 4.73
CA GLU A 10 38.21 1.37 5.89
C GLU A 10 37.11 1.46 6.95
N ASN A 11 35.85 1.29 6.56
CA ASN A 11 34.68 1.47 7.43
C ASN A 11 33.94 0.15 7.71
N GLN A 12 34.61 -0.99 7.54
CA GLN A 12 33.97 -2.31 7.67
C GLN A 12 33.24 -2.51 9.01
N HIS A 13 33.85 -2.06 10.09
CA HIS A 13 33.34 -2.13 11.45
C HIS A 13 32.04 -1.32 11.68
N GLN A 14 31.69 -0.40 10.79
CA GLN A 14 30.51 0.47 10.87
C GLN A 14 29.46 0.18 9.80
N PHE A 15 29.61 -0.91 9.03
CA PHE A 15 28.72 -1.19 7.90
C PHE A 15 27.24 -1.17 8.25
N GLY A 16 26.86 -1.77 9.39
CA GLY A 16 25.47 -1.78 9.83
C GLY A 16 24.90 -0.36 9.97
N TYR A 17 25.66 0.52 10.61
CA TYR A 17 25.27 1.93 10.79
C TYR A 17 25.21 2.69 9.46
N ILE A 18 26.22 2.51 8.59
CA ILE A 18 26.27 3.17 7.27
C ILE A 18 25.08 2.76 6.41
N MET A 19 24.73 1.46 6.39
CA MET A 19 23.57 0.96 5.67
C MET A 19 22.26 1.51 6.23
N GLN A 20 22.17 1.64 7.56
CA GLN A 20 20.98 2.19 8.21
C GLN A 20 20.76 3.68 7.88
N GLU A 21 21.82 4.50 7.93
CA GLU A 21 21.72 5.91 7.53
C GLU A 21 21.50 6.08 6.02
N ALA A 22 22.12 5.25 5.19
CA ALA A 22 21.87 5.26 3.74
C ALA A 22 20.40 4.95 3.42
N SER A 23 19.84 3.92 4.07
CA SER A 23 18.42 3.59 3.98
C SER A 23 17.53 4.76 4.43
N ARG A 24 17.82 5.37 5.59
CA ARG A 24 17.07 6.52 6.12
C ARG A 24 17.08 7.71 5.16
N GLN A 25 18.23 8.06 4.60
CA GLN A 25 18.36 9.16 3.65
C GLN A 25 17.63 8.87 2.33
N TRP A 26 17.67 7.63 1.86
CA TRP A 26 16.96 7.22 0.66
C TRP A 26 15.44 7.27 0.86
N ILE A 27 14.92 6.77 1.99
CA ILE A 27 13.49 6.88 2.35
C ILE A 27 13.04 8.35 2.37
N LYS A 28 13.84 9.24 2.97
CA LYS A 28 13.52 10.67 3.02
C LYS A 28 13.49 11.31 1.63
N LYS A 29 14.35 10.86 0.72
CA LYS A 29 14.45 11.39 -0.65
C LYS A 29 13.36 10.83 -1.58
N ASN A 30 12.97 9.58 -1.40
CA ASN A 30 11.94 8.92 -2.20
C ASN A 30 11.01 8.04 -1.33
N PRO A 31 10.03 8.66 -0.65
CA PRO A 31 9.10 7.93 0.20
C PRO A 31 8.30 6.87 -0.56
N SER A 32 7.92 7.15 -1.81
CA SER A 32 7.17 6.19 -2.64
C SER A 32 8.01 5.00 -3.08
N GLY A 33 9.28 5.21 -3.45
CA GLY A 33 10.19 4.10 -3.79
C GLY A 33 10.64 3.28 -2.58
N ALA A 34 10.63 3.86 -1.37
CA ALA A 34 10.88 3.09 -0.15
C ALA A 34 9.81 2.03 0.11
N LEU A 35 8.57 2.28 -0.31
CA LEU A 35 7.47 1.34 -0.18
C LEU A 35 7.64 0.11 -1.10
N THR A 36 8.44 0.22 -2.15
CA THR A 36 8.68 -0.85 -3.13
C THR A 36 9.88 -1.73 -2.79
N VAL A 37 10.45 -1.65 -1.58
CA VAL A 37 11.51 -2.55 -1.13
C VAL A 37 11.26 -3.05 0.30
N GLY A 38 11.82 -4.22 0.63
CA GLY A 38 11.69 -4.81 1.97
C GLY A 38 10.29 -5.38 2.26
N THR A 39 9.90 -5.40 3.53
CA THR A 39 8.61 -5.96 3.99
C THR A 39 7.40 -5.23 3.41
N CYS A 40 7.53 -3.95 3.10
CA CYS A 40 6.49 -3.15 2.44
C CYS A 40 6.27 -3.57 0.97
N ASN A 41 7.32 -4.03 0.27
CA ASN A 41 7.18 -4.51 -1.11
C ASN A 41 6.31 -5.77 -1.19
N ALA A 42 6.53 -6.73 -0.30
CA ALA A 42 5.73 -7.95 -0.26
C ALA A 42 4.24 -7.65 -0.05
N PHE A 43 3.93 -6.63 0.77
CA PHE A 43 2.56 -6.18 0.97
C PHE A 43 1.97 -5.53 -0.28
N ILE A 44 2.73 -4.69 -0.98
CA ILE A 44 2.28 -4.04 -2.22
C ILE A 44 2.13 -5.04 -3.37
N GLU A 45 3.03 -5.99 -3.50
CA GLU A 45 2.93 -7.07 -4.49
C GLU A 45 1.69 -7.93 -4.24
N HIS A 46 1.37 -8.23 -2.98
CA HIS A 46 0.25 -9.11 -2.64
C HIS A 46 -1.11 -8.41 -2.64
N TYR A 47 -1.20 -7.16 -2.16
CA TYR A 47 -2.46 -6.46 -1.95
C TYR A 47 -2.69 -5.29 -2.91
N GLY A 48 -1.65 -4.84 -3.61
CA GLY A 48 -1.63 -3.61 -4.40
C GLY A 48 -1.20 -2.41 -3.56
N SER A 49 -0.79 -1.33 -4.24
CA SER A 49 -0.50 -0.07 -3.57
C SER A 49 -1.75 0.51 -2.90
N TYR A 50 -1.59 1.37 -1.90
CA TYR A 50 -2.71 2.02 -1.21
C TYR A 50 -3.73 2.64 -2.19
N HIS A 51 -3.26 3.32 -3.24
CA HIS A 51 -4.12 3.90 -4.27
C HIS A 51 -4.86 2.82 -5.08
N GLN A 52 -4.21 1.71 -5.43
CA GLN A 52 -4.89 0.60 -6.12
C GLN A 52 -5.96 -0.06 -5.25
N ILE A 53 -5.77 -0.09 -3.93
CA ILE A 53 -6.77 -0.61 -2.98
C ILE A 53 -7.96 0.37 -2.92
N LEU A 54 -7.71 1.67 -2.83
CA LEU A 54 -8.77 2.68 -2.86
C LEU A 54 -9.59 2.62 -4.16
N ASP A 55 -8.94 2.55 -5.33
CA ASP A 55 -9.61 2.45 -6.62
C ASP A 55 -10.44 1.15 -6.76
N LYS A 56 -10.06 0.08 -6.06
CA LYS A 56 -10.83 -1.17 -6.01
C LYS A 56 -12.05 -1.02 -5.09
N LEU A 57 -11.88 -0.37 -3.94
CA LEU A 57 -12.96 -0.14 -2.99
C LEU A 57 -14.04 0.76 -3.58
N GLU A 58 -13.65 1.84 -4.27
CA GLU A 58 -14.59 2.75 -4.95
C GLU A 58 -15.41 2.00 -6.02
N ARG A 59 -14.76 1.16 -6.84
CA ARG A 59 -15.44 0.30 -7.81
C ARG A 59 -16.40 -0.69 -7.17
N TYR A 60 -16.03 -1.30 -6.04
CA TYR A 60 -16.93 -2.21 -5.33
C TYR A 60 -18.12 -1.48 -4.72
N GLU A 61 -17.93 -0.27 -4.22
CA GLU A 61 -19.01 0.56 -3.70
C GLU A 61 -20.03 0.91 -4.79
N GLU A 62 -19.57 1.29 -5.99
CA GLU A 62 -20.44 1.54 -7.15
C GLU A 62 -21.26 0.31 -7.55
N VAL A 63 -20.59 -0.84 -7.67
CA VAL A 63 -21.26 -2.11 -8.01
C VAL A 63 -22.29 -2.50 -6.94
N LEU A 64 -21.97 -2.32 -5.66
CA LEU A 64 -22.91 -2.59 -4.55
C LEU A 64 -24.13 -1.66 -4.62
N LYS A 65 -23.93 -0.37 -4.93
CA LYS A 65 -25.03 0.58 -5.15
C LYS A 65 -25.92 0.15 -6.31
N ASP A 66 -25.36 -0.37 -7.40
CA ASP A 66 -26.13 -0.83 -8.55
C ASP A 66 -26.86 -2.15 -8.28
N ILE A 67 -26.24 -3.11 -7.59
CA ILE A 67 -26.91 -4.32 -7.14
C ILE A 67 -28.05 -3.97 -6.17
N ALA A 68 -27.84 -3.01 -5.26
CA ALA A 68 -28.89 -2.53 -4.36
C ALA A 68 -30.10 -2.04 -5.17
N LYS A 69 -29.88 -1.14 -6.14
CA LYS A 69 -30.95 -0.64 -7.02
C LYS A 69 -31.70 -1.77 -7.75
N LEU A 70 -30.98 -2.76 -8.28
CA LEU A 70 -31.57 -3.90 -9.01
C LEU A 70 -32.30 -4.88 -8.10
N SER A 71 -31.86 -5.02 -6.84
CA SER A 71 -32.45 -5.92 -5.83
C SER A 71 -33.67 -5.34 -5.12
N LYS A 72 -34.06 -4.10 -5.45
CA LYS A 72 -35.19 -3.38 -4.85
C LYS A 72 -36.52 -4.00 -5.29
N TYR A 73 -37.05 -4.90 -4.47
CA TYR A 73 -38.44 -5.35 -4.52
C TYR A 73 -39.00 -5.47 -3.10
N GLU A 74 -40.31 -5.34 -2.95
CA GLU A 74 -40.98 -5.37 -1.64
C GLU A 74 -40.70 -6.68 -0.89
N GLY A 75 -40.25 -6.56 0.37
CA GLY A 75 -39.94 -7.69 1.23
C GLY A 75 -38.49 -8.19 1.19
N ASN A 76 -37.58 -7.55 0.45
CA ASN A 76 -36.17 -7.93 0.44
C ASN A 76 -35.39 -7.37 1.66
N GLN A 77 -35.25 -8.20 2.70
CA GLN A 77 -34.49 -7.89 3.92
C GLN A 77 -33.03 -7.48 3.65
N TRP A 78 -32.42 -8.02 2.58
CA TRP A 78 -31.03 -7.72 2.21
C TRP A 78 -30.88 -6.28 1.72
N TYR A 79 -31.83 -5.79 0.91
CA TYR A 79 -31.84 -4.41 0.42
C TYR A 79 -31.97 -3.39 1.56
N GLU A 80 -32.87 -3.64 2.52
CA GLU A 80 -33.07 -2.75 3.68
C GLU A 80 -31.84 -2.68 4.59
N ASN A 81 -31.11 -3.78 4.75
CA ASN A 81 -29.86 -3.80 5.51
C ASN A 81 -28.74 -3.07 4.75
N LEU A 82 -28.65 -3.25 3.44
CA LEU A 82 -27.61 -2.64 2.62
C LEU A 82 -27.76 -1.12 2.52
N LYS A 83 -29.01 -0.64 2.48
CA LYS A 83 -29.33 0.79 2.49
C LYS A 83 -28.79 1.49 3.75
N LYS A 84 -28.96 0.88 4.93
CA LYS A 84 -28.44 1.44 6.20
C LYS A 84 -26.92 1.57 6.21
N VAL A 85 -26.21 0.61 5.62
CA VAL A 85 -24.74 0.61 5.57
C VAL A 85 -24.19 1.63 4.56
N LEU A 86 -24.95 1.97 3.52
CA LEU A 86 -24.55 2.93 2.49
C LEU A 86 -24.97 4.39 2.80
N GLU A 87 -25.82 4.62 3.81
CA GLU A 87 -26.27 5.95 4.23
C GLU A 87 -25.46 6.55 5.41
N ASP A 88 -24.58 5.76 6.06
CA ASP A 88 -23.60 6.17 7.08
C ASP A 88 -22.25 6.57 6.45
#